data_AF-A0A5C0DW63-F1
#
_entry.id   AF-A0A5C0DW63-F1
#
_cell.length_a   1.000
_cell.length_b   1.000
_cell.length_c   1.000
_cell.angle_alpha   90.00
_cell.angle_beta   90.00
_cell.angle_gamma   90.00
#
_symmetry.space_group_name_H-M   'P 1'
#
loop_
_entity.id
_entity.type
_entity.pdbx_description
1 polymer ?
#
loop_
_entity_poly.entity_id
_entity_poly.type
_entity_poly.pdbx_seq_one_letter_code
_entity_poly.pdbx_strand_id
1 'polypeptide(L)'
;MKRILLLILGFTTSILVALSGHSGKAVMALPPQADIPEEILRTEIILAARSPIDGRILTPAEYAELQAQIQISPPPRLASGIRDKVFLLQLRKTLLQFFPFLSI
;
A
#
# COMPACT_ATOMS: atom_id res chain seq x y z
N MET A 1 -18.16 15.78 63.22
CA MET A 1 -19.20 15.76 62.18
C MET A 1 -18.66 16.12 60.78
N LYS A 2 -17.99 17.28 60.59
CA LYS A 2 -17.46 17.71 59.26
C LYS A 2 -16.52 16.71 58.58
N ARG A 3 -15.64 16.01 59.32
CA ARG A 3 -14.71 15.01 58.76
C ARG A 3 -15.40 13.75 58.22
N ILE A 4 -16.49 13.33 58.86
CA ILE A 4 -17.29 12.17 58.43
C ILE A 4 -18.07 12.51 57.16
N LEU A 5 -18.61 13.74 57.08
CA LEU A 5 -19.29 14.23 55.88
C LEU A 5 -18.36 14.26 54.65
N LEU A 6 -17.10 14.66 54.83
CA LEU A 6 -16.10 14.67 53.75
C LEU A 6 -15.76 13.27 53.24
N LEU A 7 -15.68 12.28 54.15
CA LEU A 7 -15.42 10.89 53.76
C LEU A 7 -16.59 10.30 52.97
N ILE A 8 -17.83 10.56 53.39
CA ILE A 8 -19.03 10.12 52.68
C ILE A 8 -19.08 10.75 51.28
N LEU A 9 -18.81 12.06 51.18
CA LEU A 9 -18.82 12.77 49.90
C LEU A 9 -17.75 12.21 48.93
N GLY A 10 -16.55 11.93 49.43
CA GLY A 10 -15.48 11.29 48.65
C GLY A 10 -15.87 9.90 48.15
N PHE A 11 -16.51 9.08 49.00
CA PHE A 11 -16.93 7.74 48.63
C PHE A 11 -18.04 7.76 47.57
N THR A 12 -19.04 8.64 47.73
CA THR A 12 -20.14 8.78 46.77
C THR A 12 -19.65 9.28 45.40
N THR A 13 -18.72 10.22 45.37
CA THR A 13 -18.16 10.76 44.12
C THR A 13 -17.28 9.72 43.41
N SER A 14 -16.50 8.94 44.16
CA SER A 14 -15.70 7.84 43.60
C SER A 14 -16.57 6.75 42.96
N ILE A 15 -17.66 6.35 43.61
CA ILE A 15 -18.61 5.38 43.08
C ILE A 15 -19.28 5.93 41.82
N LEU A 16 -19.70 7.20 41.82
CA LEU A 16 -20.36 7.82 40.68
C LEU A 16 -19.45 7.85 39.44
N VAL A 17 -18.18 8.22 39.62
CA VAL A 17 -17.18 8.24 38.54
C VAL A 17 -16.91 6.84 38.01
N ALA A 18 -16.82 5.84 38.88
CA ALA A 18 -16.61 4.45 38.48
C ALA A 18 -17.78 3.90 37.64
N LEU A 19 -19.03 4.21 38.01
CA LEU A 19 -20.19 3.81 37.20
C LEU A 19 -20.28 4.55 35.86
N SER A 20 -19.96 5.85 35.83
CA SER A 20 -19.99 6.62 34.57
C SER A 20 -18.90 6.21 33.57
N GLY A 21 -17.78 5.65 34.03
CA GLY A 21 -16.67 5.21 33.18
C GLY A 21 -16.93 3.90 32.41
N HIS A 22 -17.97 3.13 32.74
CA HIS A 22 -18.22 1.81 32.12
C HIS A 22 -18.99 1.88 30.79
N SER A 23 -19.41 3.07 30.35
CA SER A 23 -19.98 3.26 29.02
C SER A 23 -18.88 3.20 27.96
N GLY A 24 -18.45 1.99 27.63
CA GLY A 24 -17.58 1.73 26.49
C GLY A 24 -18.17 2.38 25.25
N LYS A 25 -17.38 3.20 24.56
CA LYS A 25 -17.79 3.77 23.28
C LYS A 25 -18.03 2.60 22.33
N ALA A 26 -19.29 2.30 22.03
CA ALA A 26 -19.64 1.42 20.93
C ALA A 26 -19.07 2.05 19.67
N VAL A 27 -18.00 1.46 19.13
CA VAL A 27 -17.44 1.86 17.85
C VAL A 27 -18.50 1.49 16.82
N MET A 28 -19.29 2.48 16.41
CA MET A 28 -20.19 2.39 15.26
C MET A 28 -19.34 2.34 14.00
N ALA A 29 -18.80 1.17 13.69
CA ALA A 29 -18.23 0.91 12.38
C ALA A 29 -19.37 0.96 11.37
N LEU A 30 -19.08 1.51 10.19
CA LEU A 30 -19.99 1.38 9.05
C LEU A 30 -20.25 -0.12 8.81
N PRO A 31 -21.48 -0.51 8.43
CA PRO A 31 -21.69 -1.86 7.95
C PRO A 31 -20.72 -2.12 6.78
N PRO A 32 -20.12 -3.32 6.69
CA PRO A 32 -19.27 -3.65 5.56
C PRO A 32 -20.06 -3.41 4.28
N GLN A 33 -19.42 -2.75 3.32
CA GLN A 33 -20.01 -2.54 2.01
C GLN A 33 -20.39 -3.92 1.44
N ALA A 34 -21.59 -4.04 0.88
CA ALA A 34 -21.99 -5.29 0.26
C ALA A 34 -21.01 -5.63 -0.87
N ASP A 35 -20.40 -6.81 -0.78
CA ASP A 35 -19.48 -7.29 -1.80
C ASP A 35 -20.23 -7.44 -3.13
N ILE A 36 -19.65 -6.89 -4.19
CA ILE A 36 -20.19 -7.04 -5.54
C ILE A 36 -19.84 -8.45 -6.02
N PRO A 37 -20.82 -9.26 -6.45
CA PRO A 37 -20.57 -10.59 -6.98
C PRO A 37 -19.61 -10.56 -8.19
N GLU A 38 -18.75 -11.57 -8.31
CA GLU A 38 -17.80 -11.67 -9.41
C GLU A 38 -18.49 -11.74 -10.78
N GLU A 39 -19.69 -12.31 -10.84
CA GLU A 39 -20.49 -12.39 -12.05
C GLU A 39 -20.81 -11.00 -12.59
N ILE A 40 -21.03 -10.02 -11.71
CA ILE A 40 -21.29 -8.63 -12.09
C ILE A 40 -19.99 -7.96 -12.54
N LEU A 41 -18.89 -8.15 -11.78
CA LEU A 41 -17.58 -7.58 -12.12
C LEU A 41 -17.04 -8.09 -13.46
N ARG A 42 -17.31 -9.36 -13.80
CA ARG A 42 -16.93 -9.94 -15.11
C ARG A 42 -17.69 -9.32 -16.28
N THR A 43 -18.87 -8.74 -16.03
CA THR A 43 -19.69 -8.08 -17.05
C THR A 43 -19.49 -6.56 -17.09
N GLU A 44 -18.79 -5.99 -16.11
CA GLU A 44 -18.55 -4.55 -16.06
C GLU A 44 -17.57 -4.15 -17.18
N ILE A 45 -18.08 -3.33 -18.10
CA ILE A 45 -17.25 -2.76 -19.18
C ILE A 45 -16.43 -1.63 -18.56
N ILE A 46 -15.10 -1.79 -18.51
CA ILE A 46 -14.20 -0.77 -18.01
C ILE A 46 -14.20 0.41 -19.00
N LEU A 47 -14.96 1.46 -18.70
CA LEU A 47 -15.15 2.63 -19.59
C LEU A 47 -13.98 3.63 -19.52
N ALA A 48 -13.16 3.57 -18.46
CA ALA A 48 -12.04 4.47 -18.26
C ALA A 48 -10.81 3.67 -17.83
N ALA A 49 -9.81 3.62 -18.71
CA ALA A 49 -8.48 3.11 -18.38
C ALA A 49 -7.51 4.29 -18.22
N ARG A 50 -6.43 4.10 -17.48
CA ARG A 50 -5.31 5.06 -17.48
C ARG A 50 -4.22 4.57 -18.42
N SER A 51 -3.62 5.50 -19.16
CA SER A 51 -2.44 5.22 -19.98
C SER A 51 -1.32 4.64 -19.10
N PRO A 52 -0.72 3.50 -19.48
CA PRO A 52 0.42 2.92 -18.76
C PRO A 52 1.70 3.77 -18.88
N ILE A 53 1.73 4.73 -19.80
CA ILE A 53 2.88 5.60 -20.05
C ILE A 53 2.73 6.93 -19.29
N ASP A 54 1.57 7.59 -19.44
CA ASP A 54 1.39 8.98 -18.98
C ASP A 54 0.33 9.13 -17.87
N GLY A 55 -0.39 8.06 -17.51
CA GLY A 55 -1.44 8.10 -16.48
C GLY A 55 -2.71 8.87 -16.86
N ARG A 56 -2.81 9.38 -18.09
CA ARG A 56 -4.00 10.07 -18.61
C ARG A 56 -5.19 9.12 -18.76
N ILE A 57 -6.40 9.62 -18.59
CA ILE A 57 -7.62 8.86 -18.82
C ILE A 57 -7.76 8.63 -20.33
N LEU A 58 -7.94 7.37 -20.73
CA LEU A 58 -8.11 6.93 -22.11
C LEU A 58 -9.44 6.23 -22.27
N THR A 59 -10.04 6.39 -23.45
CA THR A 59 -11.20 5.59 -23.86
C THR A 59 -10.77 4.15 -24.19
N PRO A 60 -11.69 3.17 -24.17
CA PRO A 60 -11.36 1.78 -24.46
C PRO A 60 -10.75 1.55 -25.86
N ALA A 61 -11.20 2.34 -26.85
CA ALA A 61 -10.68 2.28 -28.21
C ALA A 61 -9.22 2.76 -28.29
N GLU A 62 -8.93 3.92 -27.69
CA GLU A 62 -7.56 4.47 -27.62
C GLU A 62 -6.62 3.55 -26.84
N TYR A 63 -7.11 2.91 -25.77
CA TYR A 63 -6.35 1.93 -25.01
C TYR A 63 -6.01 0.69 -25.85
N ALA A 64 -6.95 0.17 -26.64
CA ALA A 64 -6.72 -0.97 -27.52
C ALA A 64 -5.65 -0.66 -28.59
N GLU A 65 -5.70 0.54 -29.19
CA GLU A 65 -4.70 1.00 -30.15
C GLU A 65 -3.32 1.18 -29.51
N LEU A 66 -3.26 1.75 -28.31
CA LEU A 66 -2.01 1.92 -27.56
C LEU A 66 -1.41 0.57 -27.16
N GLN A 67 -2.25 -0.38 -26.75
CA GLN A 67 -1.81 -1.73 -26.41
C GLN A 67 -1.27 -2.47 -27.65
N ALA A 68 -1.91 -2.31 -28.81
CA ALA A 68 -1.41 -2.87 -30.07
C ALA A 68 -0.02 -2.30 -30.43
N GLN A 69 0.19 -1.00 -30.26
CA GLN A 69 1.49 -0.36 -30.48
C GLN A 69 2.58 -0.88 -29.53
N ILE A 70 2.25 -1.08 -28.24
CA ILE A 70 3.18 -1.60 -27.24
C ILE A 70 3.58 -3.06 -27.55
N GLN A 71 2.62 -3.90 -27.94
CA GLN A 71 2.89 -5.31 -28.24
C GLN A 71 3.76 -5.51 -29.49
N ILE A 72 3.69 -4.60 -30.46
CA ILE A 72 4.49 -4.67 -31.69
C ILE A 72 5.94 -4.24 -31.44
N SER A 73 6.18 -3.42 -30.40
CA SER A 73 7.53 -2.96 -30.09
C SER A 73 8.34 -4.08 -29.42
N PRO A 74 9.45 -4.54 -30.02
CA PRO A 74 10.34 -5.46 -29.35
C PRO A 74 10.83 -4.80 -28.04
N PRO A 75 10.97 -5.57 -26.94
CA PRO A 75 11.42 -5.02 -25.68
C PRO A 75 12.72 -4.23 -25.90
N PRO A 76 12.85 -3.04 -25.29
CA PRO A 76 14.01 -2.19 -25.50
C PRO A 76 15.27 -3.00 -25.21
N ARG A 77 16.06 -3.25 -26.26
CA ARG A 77 17.30 -4.04 -26.12
C ARG A 77 18.30 -3.14 -25.40
N LEU A 78 18.75 -3.59 -24.24
CA LEU A 78 19.88 -2.95 -23.56
C LEU A 78 21.07 -2.87 -24.52
N ALA A 79 21.82 -1.77 -24.49
CA ALA A 79 23.02 -1.62 -25.30
C ALA A 79 23.96 -2.81 -25.05
N SER A 80 24.52 -3.40 -26.11
CA SER A 80 25.30 -4.65 -26.05
C SER A 80 26.40 -4.62 -24.99
N GLY A 81 27.11 -3.47 -24.86
CA GLY A 81 28.20 -3.30 -23.90
C GLY A 81 27.78 -3.16 -22.42
N ILE A 82 26.48 -3.06 -22.09
CA ILE A 82 26.03 -3.01 -20.69
C ILE A 82 26.26 -4.36 -20.02
N ARG A 83 26.05 -5.47 -20.74
CA ARG A 83 26.27 -6.82 -20.22
C ARG A 83 27.72 -7.00 -19.76
N ASP A 84 28.67 -6.57 -20.59
CA ASP A 84 30.10 -6.71 -20.32
C ASP A 84 30.50 -5.85 -19.10
N LYS A 85 29.99 -4.62 -19.02
CA LYS A 85 30.24 -3.75 -17.86
C LYS A 85 29.67 -4.33 -16.56
N VAL A 86 28.46 -4.87 -16.58
CA VAL A 86 27.85 -5.52 -15.41
C VAL A 86 28.66 -6.74 -14.99
N PHE A 87 29.13 -7.54 -15.96
CA PHE A 87 30.00 -8.68 -15.69
C PHE A 87 31.31 -8.26 -15.02
N LEU A 88 31.97 -7.22 -15.52
CA LEU A 88 33.21 -6.69 -14.92
C LEU A 88 32.99 -6.14 -13.50
N LEU A 89 31.85 -5.49 -13.25
CA LEU A 89 31.49 -5.01 -11.91
C LEU A 89 31.24 -6.17 -10.94
N GLN A 90 30.54 -7.21 -11.38
CA GLN A 90 30.33 -8.42 -10.60
C GLN A 90 31.67 -9.11 -10.28
N LEU A 91 32.55 -9.25 -11.27
CA LEU A 91 33.87 -9.83 -11.10
C LEU A 91 34.74 -9.02 -10.13
N ARG A 92 34.75 -7.68 -10.26
CA ARG A 92 35.45 -6.81 -9.31
C ARG A 92 34.92 -7.01 -7.89
N LYS A 93 33.59 -7.06 -7.73
CA LYS A 93 32.96 -7.25 -6.42
C LYS A 93 33.34 -8.59 -5.79
N THR A 94 33.34 -9.68 -6.56
CA THR A 94 33.73 -11.00 -6.04
C THR A 94 35.21 -11.04 -5.68
N LEU A 95 36.08 -10.45 -6.50
CA LEU A 95 37.52 -10.37 -6.19
C LEU A 95 37.79 -9.62 -4.88
N LEU A 96 37.16 -8.45 -4.68
CA LEU A 96 37.30 -7.69 -3.44
C LEU A 96 36.70 -8.42 -2.22
N GLN A 97 35.67 -9.24 -2.43
CA GLN A 97 35.08 -10.05 -1.36
C GLN A 97 36.01 -11.18 -0.90
N PHE A 98 36.70 -11.86 -1.82
CA PHE A 98 37.64 -12.95 -1.47
C PHE A 98 39.03 -12.45 -1.11
N PHE A 99 39.46 -11.33 -1.68
CA PHE A 99 40.80 -10.78 -1.50
C PHE A 99 40.70 -9.31 -1.06
N PRO A 100 40.38 -9.05 0.22
CA PRO A 100 40.17 -7.70 0.75
C PRO A 100 41.44 -6.83 0.79
N PHE A 101 42.59 -7.41 0.44
CA PHE A 101 43.89 -6.75 0.36
C PHE A 101 44.27 -6.35 -1.09
N LEU A 102 43.49 -6.72 -2.10
CA LEU A 102 43.67 -6.20 -3.46
C LEU A 102 43.31 -4.70 -3.44
N SER A 103 44.33 -3.84 -3.46
CA SER A 103 44.19 -2.39 -3.58
C SER A 103 43.92 -2.00 -5.05
N ILE A 104 42.72 -2.30 -5.56
CA ILE A 104 42.25 -2.01 -6.93
C ILE A 104 40.91 -1.26 -6.96
#